data_AF-A0A5C1ATB5-F1
#
_entry.id   AF-A0A5C1ATB5-F1
#
_cell.length_a   1.000
_cell.length_b   1.000
_cell.length_c   1.000
_cell.angle_alpha   90.00
_cell.angle_beta   90.00
_cell.angle_gamma   90.00
#
_symmetry.space_group_name_H-M   'P 1'
#
loop_
_entity.id
_entity.type
_entity.pdbx_description
1 polymer ?
#
loop_
_entity_poly.entity_id
_entity_poly.type
_entity_poly.pdbx_seq_one_letter_code
_entity_poly.pdbx_strand_id
1 'polypeptide(L)'
;MFATIWEEFGFRGASILLGLVLGAIIARLVARWQRHCERRRILKGDARDTVVIAHHIVETEDDDTGRPRPHALRIRSLGQDQLARVIPNGHLACVFAHRAAHVTPRHTLISMDGAEGSYLLETLTNFVCDRVGNHAFDHDLYVMAPCCEPSGLAHHQPITVLLISVADLMLFEEWATCRDVQTEHRSDGPRVLTLLEMARRFKEEQAQLRELRAKGEKTQYVETMYLLDLALDKRSTPVPTRPIPWLRYETVLKEMGFA
;
A
#
# COMPACT_ATOMS: atom_id res chain seq x y z
N MET A 1 -29.77 -24.36 60.20
CA MET A 1 -29.37 -22.99 59.82
C MET A 1 -27.94 -22.93 59.23
N PHE A 2 -26.95 -23.64 59.78
CA PHE A 2 -25.61 -23.73 59.17
C PHE A 2 -25.52 -24.57 57.88
N ALA A 3 -26.35 -25.61 57.72
CA ALA A 3 -26.36 -26.46 56.52
C ALA A 3 -26.83 -25.70 55.25
N THR A 4 -27.85 -24.86 55.38
CA THR A 4 -28.38 -24.03 54.27
C THR A 4 -27.40 -22.94 53.82
N ILE A 5 -26.59 -22.40 54.73
CA ILE A 5 -25.54 -21.41 54.40
C ILE A 5 -24.39 -22.08 53.64
N TRP A 6 -24.02 -23.33 54.00
CA TRP A 6 -23.00 -24.11 53.29
C TRP A 6 -23.48 -24.60 51.91
N GLU A 7 -24.77 -24.94 51.76
CA GLU A 7 -25.36 -25.28 50.47
C GLU A 7 -25.44 -24.08 49.52
N GLU A 8 -25.79 -22.89 50.01
CA GLU A 8 -25.77 -21.66 49.20
C GLU A 8 -24.35 -21.21 48.84
N PHE A 9 -23.38 -21.34 49.76
CA PHE A 9 -21.97 -21.06 49.46
C PHE A 9 -21.38 -22.08 48.46
N GLY A 10 -21.74 -23.35 48.59
CA GLY A 10 -21.30 -24.41 47.68
C GLY A 10 -21.84 -24.23 46.27
N PHE A 11 -23.12 -23.89 46.14
CA PHE A 11 -23.78 -23.75 44.84
C PHE A 11 -23.36 -22.47 44.10
N ARG A 12 -23.24 -21.33 44.81
CA ARG A 12 -22.76 -20.06 44.22
C ARG A 12 -21.26 -20.08 43.94
N GLY A 13 -20.46 -20.76 44.78
CA GLY A 13 -19.03 -20.95 44.52
C GLY A 13 -18.75 -21.88 43.33
N ALA A 14 -19.54 -22.96 43.19
CA ALA A 14 -19.43 -23.88 42.07
C ALA A 14 -19.80 -23.24 40.73
N SER A 15 -20.82 -22.38 40.68
CA SER A 15 -21.21 -21.68 39.44
C SER A 15 -20.16 -20.65 39.00
N ILE A 16 -19.53 -19.93 39.94
CA ILE A 16 -18.42 -19.02 39.63
C ILE A 16 -17.21 -19.79 39.11
N LEU A 17 -16.82 -20.89 39.76
CA LEU A 17 -15.72 -21.76 39.30
C LEU A 17 -16.00 -22.33 37.91
N LEU A 18 -17.22 -22.82 37.67
CA LEU A 18 -17.64 -23.33 36.36
C LEU A 18 -17.59 -22.23 35.29
N GLY A 19 -18.05 -21.02 35.61
CA GLY A 19 -17.97 -19.86 34.72
C GLY A 19 -16.53 -19.48 34.37
N LEU A 20 -15.62 -19.49 35.36
CA LEU A 20 -14.19 -19.22 35.13
C LEU A 20 -13.53 -20.29 34.26
N VAL A 21 -13.81 -21.57 34.53
CA VAL A 21 -13.27 -22.68 33.73
C VAL A 21 -13.80 -22.61 32.30
N LEU A 22 -15.10 -22.38 32.12
CA LEU A 22 -15.69 -22.26 30.79
C LEU A 22 -15.15 -21.04 30.04
N GLY A 23 -15.03 -19.89 30.71
CA GLY A 23 -14.42 -18.68 30.15
C GLY A 23 -12.97 -18.91 29.73
N ALA A 24 -12.16 -19.59 30.55
CA ALA A 24 -10.78 -19.93 30.23
C ALA A 24 -10.68 -20.89 29.04
N ILE A 25 -11.58 -21.88 28.94
CA ILE A 25 -11.65 -22.80 27.80
C ILE A 25 -12.00 -22.04 26.52
N ILE A 26 -13.05 -21.21 26.54
CA ILE A 26 -13.47 -20.40 25.39
C ILE A 26 -12.34 -19.47 24.94
N ALA A 27 -11.72 -18.73 25.88
CA ALA A 27 -10.61 -17.84 25.56
C ALA A 27 -9.43 -18.60 24.94
N ARG A 28 -9.09 -19.79 25.46
CA ARG A 28 -8.03 -20.64 24.91
C ARG A 28 -8.36 -21.15 23.50
N LEU A 29 -9.62 -21.53 23.25
CA LEU A 29 -10.08 -21.97 21.93
C LEU A 29 -10.02 -20.82 20.91
N VAL A 30 -10.50 -19.64 21.28
CA VAL A 30 -10.43 -18.43 20.44
C VAL A 30 -8.98 -18.05 20.13
N ALA A 31 -8.12 -17.99 21.15
CA ALA A 31 -6.70 -17.67 20.96
C ALA A 31 -5.98 -18.71 20.08
N ARG A 32 -6.29 -20.01 20.25
CA ARG A 32 -5.70 -21.08 19.42
C ARG A 32 -6.19 -20.99 17.97
N TRP A 33 -7.45 -20.66 17.77
CA TRP A 33 -8.01 -20.45 16.44
C TRP A 33 -7.40 -19.24 15.74
N GLN A 34 -7.27 -18.11 16.43
CA GLN A 34 -6.60 -16.90 15.93
C GLN A 34 -5.17 -17.20 15.49
N ARG A 35 -4.36 -17.85 16.35
CA ARG A 35 -2.98 -18.25 16.00
C ARG A 35 -2.91 -19.19 14.80
N HIS A 36 -3.89 -20.08 14.66
CA HIS A 36 -3.96 -20.98 13.50
C HIS A 36 -4.29 -20.23 12.21
N CYS A 37 -5.20 -19.25 12.28
CA CYS A 37 -5.52 -18.36 11.16
C CYS A 37 -4.33 -17.48 10.77
N GLU A 38 -3.65 -16.87 11.74
CA GLU A 38 -2.42 -16.08 11.53
C GLU A 38 -1.32 -16.93 10.87
N ARG A 39 -1.06 -18.13 11.40
CA ARG A 39 -0.09 -19.05 10.80
C ARG A 39 -0.45 -19.40 9.36
N ARG A 40 -1.75 -19.62 9.07
CA ARG A 40 -2.21 -19.87 7.70
C ARG A 40 -2.01 -18.66 6.78
N ARG A 41 -2.15 -17.43 7.27
CA ARG A 41 -1.86 -16.22 6.49
C ARG A 41 -0.38 -16.09 6.18
N ILE A 42 0.47 -16.27 7.19
CA ILE A 42 1.94 -16.28 7.04
C ILE A 42 2.39 -17.32 6.01
N LEU A 43 1.89 -18.56 6.12
CA LEU A 43 2.23 -19.63 5.18
C LEU A 43 1.74 -19.38 3.75
N LYS A 44 0.68 -18.58 3.58
CA LYS A 44 0.19 -18.14 2.28
C LYS A 44 0.96 -16.92 1.73
N GLY A 45 1.84 -16.31 2.54
CA GLY A 45 2.55 -15.10 2.15
C GLY A 45 1.66 -13.85 2.09
N ASP A 46 0.43 -13.94 2.56
CA ASP A 46 -0.55 -12.85 2.52
C ASP A 46 -0.28 -11.90 3.69
N ALA A 47 0.33 -10.76 3.37
CA ALA A 47 0.69 -9.70 4.32
C ALA A 47 -0.18 -8.45 4.14
N ARG A 48 -1.36 -8.59 3.51
CA ARG A 48 -2.34 -7.50 3.28
C ARG A 48 -3.01 -6.99 4.55
N ASP A 49 -2.65 -7.54 5.71
CA ASP A 49 -2.97 -7.00 7.02
C ASP A 49 -1.99 -5.91 7.48
N THR A 50 -0.95 -5.63 6.68
CA THR A 50 0.04 -4.58 6.92
C THR A 50 0.01 -3.57 5.78
N VAL A 51 0.07 -2.29 6.15
CA VAL A 51 0.19 -1.17 5.22
C VAL A 51 1.57 -0.54 5.41
N VAL A 52 2.33 -0.43 4.33
CA VAL A 52 3.71 0.09 4.30
C VAL A 52 3.73 1.38 3.50
N ILE A 53 4.44 2.40 3.98
CA ILE A 53 4.70 3.63 3.22
C ILE A 53 6.04 3.48 2.52
N ALA A 54 6.04 3.61 1.19
CA ALA A 54 7.23 3.46 0.36
C ALA A 54 7.50 4.72 -0.47
N HIS A 55 8.55 5.45 -0.12
CA HIS A 55 9.07 6.58 -0.90
C HIS A 55 9.97 6.05 -2.01
N HIS A 56 9.56 6.32 -3.25
CA HIS A 56 10.29 5.99 -4.46
C HIS A 56 11.17 7.19 -4.83
N ILE A 57 12.48 6.98 -4.78
CA ILE A 57 13.50 7.98 -5.10
C ILE A 57 14.08 7.61 -6.45
N VAL A 58 14.06 8.55 -7.39
CA VAL A 58 14.52 8.33 -8.76
C VAL A 58 15.84 9.06 -8.96
N GLU A 59 16.87 8.33 -9.34
CA GLU A 59 18.13 8.91 -9.81
C GLU A 59 18.01 9.13 -11.30
N THR A 60 18.27 10.36 -11.75
CA THR A 60 18.19 10.74 -13.15
C THR A 60 19.59 10.88 -13.75
N GLU A 61 19.72 10.51 -15.01
CA GLU A 61 20.85 10.89 -15.87
C GLU A 61 20.32 11.71 -17.04
N ASP A 62 21.16 12.54 -17.64
CA ASP A 62 20.81 13.19 -18.91
C ASP A 62 20.93 12.18 -20.06
N ASP A 63 19.97 12.20 -20.98
CA ASP A 63 20.05 11.48 -22.24
C ASP A 63 20.96 12.23 -23.26
N ASP A 64 21.15 11.65 -24.44
CA ASP A 64 21.96 12.25 -25.52
C ASP A 64 21.42 13.62 -25.99
N THR A 65 20.19 13.97 -25.62
CA THR A 65 19.52 15.25 -25.94
C THR A 65 19.53 16.25 -24.76
N GLY A 66 20.14 15.90 -23.64
CA GLY A 66 20.17 16.70 -22.42
C GLY A 66 18.86 16.71 -21.64
N ARG A 67 17.96 15.74 -21.90
CA ARG A 67 16.72 15.58 -21.15
C ARG A 67 16.93 14.59 -20.00
N PRO A 68 16.33 14.83 -18.82
CA PRO A 68 16.45 13.90 -17.71
C PRO A 68 15.72 12.60 -18.05
N ARG A 69 16.41 11.48 -17.86
CA ARG A 69 15.87 10.13 -17.94
C ARG A 69 16.08 9.40 -16.60
N PRO A 70 15.14 8.54 -16.17
CA PRO A 70 15.29 7.77 -14.96
C PRO A 70 16.37 6.70 -15.19
N HIS A 71 17.43 6.74 -14.39
CA HIS A 71 18.53 5.77 -14.44
C HIS A 71 18.33 4.66 -13.41
N ALA A 72 18.01 5.04 -12.16
CA ALA A 72 17.79 4.08 -11.10
C ALA A 72 16.58 4.45 -10.23
N LEU A 73 15.89 3.40 -9.78
CA LEU A 73 14.83 3.48 -8.81
C LEU A 73 15.31 2.91 -7.48
N ARG A 74 15.19 3.70 -6.42
CA ARG A 74 15.42 3.30 -5.03
C ARG A 74 14.15 3.40 -4.23
N ILE A 75 14.00 2.51 -3.26
CA ILE A 75 12.80 2.43 -2.44
C ILE A 75 13.19 2.60 -0.97
N ARG A 76 12.65 3.62 -0.32
CA ARG A 76 12.80 3.84 1.11
C ARG A 76 11.48 3.58 1.82
N SER A 77 11.49 2.69 2.81
CA SER A 77 10.34 2.56 3.70
C SER A 77 10.32 3.71 4.70
N LEU A 78 9.18 4.40 4.80
CA LEU A 78 8.95 5.50 5.74
C LEU A 78 8.18 5.04 7.00
N GLY A 79 7.88 3.74 7.07
CA GLY A 79 7.14 3.15 8.18
C GLY A 79 6.08 2.18 7.69
N GLN A 80 5.54 1.45 8.65
CA GLN A 80 4.44 0.51 8.43
C GLN A 80 3.55 0.46 9.66
N ASP A 81 2.31 0.00 9.47
CA ASP A 81 1.41 -0.37 10.55
C ASP A 81 0.40 -1.42 10.10
N GLN A 82 -0.32 -2.00 11.05
CA GLN A 82 -1.43 -2.91 10.78
C GLN A 82 -2.59 -2.16 10.12
N LEU A 83 -3.25 -2.82 9.17
CA LEU A 83 -4.40 -2.28 8.43
C LEU A 83 -5.48 -1.73 9.37
N ALA A 84 -5.78 -2.42 10.47
CA ALA A 84 -6.79 -2.00 11.44
C ALA A 84 -6.41 -0.72 12.23
N ARG A 85 -5.12 -0.37 12.28
CA ARG A 85 -4.63 0.87 12.89
C ARG A 85 -4.60 2.00 11.87
N VAL A 86 -4.23 1.70 10.63
CA VAL A 86 -4.25 2.68 9.53
C VAL A 86 -5.68 3.08 9.17
N ILE A 87 -6.60 2.11 9.10
CA ILE A 87 -8.02 2.33 8.79
C ILE A 87 -8.86 1.81 9.97
N PRO A 88 -9.14 2.64 10.99
CA PRO A 88 -9.88 2.22 12.19
C PRO A 88 -11.33 1.82 11.91
N ASN A 89 -11.92 2.35 10.83
CA ASN A 89 -13.25 1.95 10.40
C ASN A 89 -13.20 0.54 9.79
N GLY A 90 -13.72 -0.46 10.52
CA GLY A 90 -13.68 -1.86 10.11
C GLY A 90 -14.38 -2.16 8.78
N HIS A 91 -15.42 -1.40 8.42
CA HIS A 91 -16.06 -1.54 7.11
C HIS A 91 -15.12 -1.09 5.99
N LEU A 92 -14.51 0.10 6.13
CA LEU A 92 -13.56 0.61 5.15
C LEU A 92 -12.29 -0.24 5.06
N ALA A 93 -11.79 -0.77 6.17
CA ALA A 93 -10.69 -1.72 6.17
C ALA A 93 -11.02 -3.00 5.37
N CYS A 94 -12.25 -3.50 5.50
CA CYS A 94 -12.74 -4.64 4.72
C CYS A 94 -12.84 -4.30 3.22
N VAL A 95 -13.39 -3.13 2.87
CA VAL A 95 -13.46 -2.63 1.49
C VAL A 95 -12.06 -2.51 0.89
N PHE A 96 -11.12 -1.92 1.62
CA PHE A 96 -9.75 -1.73 1.16
C PHE A 96 -9.01 -3.06 0.96
N ALA A 97 -9.10 -3.98 1.92
CA ALA A 97 -8.54 -5.33 1.79
C ALA A 97 -9.15 -6.10 0.61
N HIS A 98 -10.47 -5.97 0.41
CA HIS A 98 -11.15 -6.56 -0.73
C HIS A 98 -10.62 -5.99 -2.05
N ARG A 99 -10.55 -4.66 -2.19
CA ARG A 99 -9.99 -4.02 -3.39
C ARG A 99 -8.52 -4.41 -3.62
N ALA A 100 -7.72 -4.50 -2.56
CA ALA A 100 -6.32 -4.95 -2.62
C ALA A 100 -6.17 -6.40 -3.11
N ALA A 101 -7.14 -7.27 -2.84
CA ALA A 101 -7.14 -8.65 -3.32
C ALA A 101 -7.50 -8.78 -4.81
N HIS A 102 -8.09 -7.75 -5.42
CA HIS A 102 -8.50 -7.73 -6.83
C HIS A 102 -7.50 -6.99 -7.73
N VAL A 103 -6.38 -6.53 -7.17
CA VAL A 103 -5.28 -5.96 -7.94
C VAL A 103 -4.68 -7.01 -8.87
N THR A 104 -4.47 -6.62 -10.13
CA THR A 104 -3.92 -7.47 -11.19
C THR A 104 -2.62 -6.88 -11.72
N PRO A 105 -1.81 -7.62 -12.51
CA PRO A 105 -0.61 -7.07 -13.13
C PRO A 105 -0.88 -5.86 -14.03
N ARG A 106 -2.06 -5.81 -14.66
CA ARG A 106 -2.50 -4.66 -15.48
C ARG A 106 -3.00 -3.49 -14.64
N HIS A 107 -3.60 -3.76 -13.48
CA HIS A 107 -4.16 -2.73 -12.59
C HIS A 107 -3.55 -2.86 -11.21
N THR A 108 -2.30 -2.39 -11.08
CA THR A 108 -1.49 -2.54 -9.86
C THR A 108 -1.90 -1.59 -8.72
N LEU A 109 -2.68 -0.56 -9.05
CA LEU A 109 -3.25 0.38 -8.08
C LEU A 109 -4.53 -0.18 -7.46
N ILE A 110 -4.68 0.02 -6.16
CA ILE A 110 -5.93 -0.30 -5.46
C ILE A 110 -6.95 0.76 -5.85
N SER A 111 -8.10 0.37 -6.40
CA SER A 111 -9.14 1.33 -6.83
C SER A 111 -9.59 2.21 -5.68
N MET A 112 -9.50 3.54 -5.86
CA MET A 112 -10.03 4.55 -4.93
C MET A 112 -11.29 5.21 -5.49
N ASP A 113 -12.04 4.50 -6.31
CA ASP A 113 -13.25 5.05 -6.92
C ASP A 113 -14.38 5.17 -5.89
N GLY A 114 -15.19 6.23 -6.05
CA GLY A 114 -16.40 6.48 -5.25
C GLY A 114 -16.14 7.08 -3.87
N ALA A 115 -17.21 7.14 -3.06
CA ALA A 115 -17.19 7.75 -1.74
C ALA A 115 -16.28 7.01 -0.76
N GLU A 116 -16.31 5.67 -0.76
CA GLU A 116 -15.42 4.87 0.08
C GLU A 116 -13.96 5.09 -0.29
N GLY A 117 -13.66 5.20 -1.59
CA GLY A 117 -12.30 5.45 -2.08
C GLY A 117 -11.77 6.82 -1.68
N SER A 118 -12.58 7.87 -1.77
CA SER A 118 -12.22 9.20 -1.27
C SER A 118 -11.96 9.21 0.24
N TYR A 119 -12.78 8.50 1.03
CA TYR A 119 -12.57 8.40 2.47
C TYR A 119 -11.29 7.60 2.79
N LEU A 120 -11.01 6.56 2.02
CA LEU A 120 -9.76 5.79 2.12
C LEU A 120 -8.55 6.66 1.82
N LEU A 121 -8.58 7.48 0.76
CA LEU A 121 -7.50 8.41 0.44
C LEU A 121 -7.25 9.43 1.56
N GLU A 122 -8.31 10.01 2.14
CA GLU A 122 -8.19 10.90 3.30
C GLU A 122 -7.56 10.18 4.51
N THR A 123 -8.01 8.96 4.79
CA THR A 123 -7.47 8.14 5.90
C THR A 123 -5.99 7.81 5.69
N LEU A 124 -5.61 7.41 4.47
CA LEU A 124 -4.22 7.11 4.12
C LEU A 124 -3.35 8.35 4.15
N THR A 125 -3.89 9.51 3.77
CA THR A 125 -3.19 10.80 3.84
C THR A 125 -2.82 11.13 5.28
N ASN A 126 -3.77 11.01 6.20
CA ASN A 126 -3.50 11.23 7.62
C ASN A 126 -2.41 10.28 8.15
N PHE A 127 -2.46 9.00 7.75
CA PHE A 127 -1.44 8.03 8.11
C PHE A 127 -0.05 8.40 7.55
N VAL A 128 0.03 8.84 6.29
CA VAL A 128 1.29 9.27 5.69
C VAL A 128 1.85 10.51 6.39
N CYS A 129 1.03 11.54 6.57
CA CYS A 129 1.46 12.80 7.19
C CYS A 129 1.93 12.61 8.64
N ASP A 130 1.27 11.72 9.40
CA ASP A 130 1.69 11.36 10.77
C ASP A 130 3.09 10.72 10.79
N ARG A 131 3.42 9.88 9.81
CA ARG A 131 4.69 9.16 9.75
C ARG A 131 5.83 9.93 9.10
N VAL A 132 5.53 10.77 8.13
CA VAL A 132 6.53 11.51 7.37
C VAL A 132 7.09 12.69 8.16
N GLY A 133 6.29 13.33 9.01
CA GLY A 133 6.73 14.46 9.84
C GLY A 133 7.24 15.67 9.04
N ASN A 134 7.30 16.83 9.68
CA ASN A 134 7.93 18.01 9.10
C ASN A 134 9.44 17.98 9.41
N HIS A 135 10.20 17.36 8.52
CA HIS A 135 11.66 17.35 8.59
C HIS A 135 12.26 18.58 7.88
N ALA A 136 13.54 18.86 8.14
CA ALA A 136 14.28 19.97 7.53
C ALA A 136 14.76 19.64 6.10
N PHE A 137 13.86 19.13 5.26
CA PHE A 137 14.10 18.89 3.83
C PHE A 137 13.29 19.87 2.99
N ASP A 138 13.67 20.03 1.73
CA ASP A 138 12.91 20.85 0.80
C ASP A 138 11.54 20.22 0.54
N HIS A 139 10.53 21.08 0.53
CA HIS A 139 9.17 20.70 0.18
C HIS A 139 9.05 20.46 -1.32
N ASP A 140 8.33 19.41 -1.69
CA ASP A 140 7.94 19.15 -3.07
C ASP A 140 6.55 18.49 -3.10
N LEU A 141 5.95 18.45 -4.29
CA LEU A 141 4.68 17.76 -4.52
C LEU A 141 4.93 16.28 -4.77
N TYR A 142 4.27 15.45 -3.96
CA TYR A 142 4.30 14.01 -4.02
C TYR A 142 2.94 13.46 -4.42
N VAL A 143 2.95 12.50 -5.35
CA VAL A 143 1.77 11.71 -5.67
C VAL A 143 1.71 10.52 -4.72
N MET A 144 0.59 10.39 -4.01
CA MET A 144 0.27 9.27 -3.15
C MET A 144 -0.73 8.34 -3.82
N ALA A 145 -0.38 7.05 -3.93
CA ALA A 145 -1.28 6.03 -4.43
C ALA A 145 -1.14 4.72 -3.63
N PRO A 146 -2.25 4.10 -3.19
CA PRO A 146 -2.20 2.74 -2.64
C PRO A 146 -2.08 1.71 -3.77
N CYS A 147 -1.14 0.78 -3.64
CA CYS A 147 -0.90 -0.30 -4.59
C CYS A 147 -0.64 -1.62 -3.85
N CYS A 148 -0.78 -2.72 -4.58
CA CYS A 148 -0.42 -4.04 -4.10
C CYS A 148 0.26 -4.79 -5.24
N GLU A 149 1.35 -5.48 -4.98
CA GLU A 149 1.88 -6.39 -6.01
C GLU A 149 0.94 -7.62 -6.11
N PRO A 150 0.59 -8.08 -7.32
CA PRO A 150 -0.29 -9.24 -7.50
C PRO A 150 0.40 -10.53 -7.05
N SER A 151 -0.37 -11.51 -6.58
CA SER A 151 0.12 -12.79 -6.01
C SER A 151 1.05 -13.59 -6.92
N GLY A 152 0.98 -13.38 -8.23
CA GLY A 152 1.89 -13.99 -9.20
C GLY A 152 3.31 -13.42 -9.18
N LEU A 153 3.56 -12.28 -8.52
CA LEU A 153 4.84 -11.55 -8.60
C LEU A 153 5.63 -11.51 -7.28
N ALA A 154 4.96 -11.61 -6.13
CA ALA A 154 5.61 -11.54 -4.83
C ALA A 154 5.03 -12.53 -3.83
N HIS A 155 5.91 -13.24 -3.12
CA HIS A 155 5.53 -14.13 -2.02
C HIS A 155 5.07 -13.38 -0.77
N HIS A 156 5.41 -12.11 -0.61
CA HIS A 156 4.97 -11.27 0.52
C HIS A 156 4.30 -10.02 -0.04
N GLN A 157 3.04 -9.81 0.33
CA GLN A 157 2.18 -8.83 -0.35
C GLN A 157 1.57 -7.82 0.62
N PRO A 158 2.38 -6.91 1.18
CA PRO A 158 1.82 -5.82 1.97
C PRO A 158 1.06 -4.86 1.04
N ILE A 159 0.05 -4.20 1.60
CA ILE A 159 -0.50 -3.04 0.94
C ILE A 159 0.54 -1.93 1.02
N THR A 160 0.91 -1.34 -0.11
CA THR A 160 1.91 -0.27 -0.16
C THR A 160 1.24 1.06 -0.47
N VAL A 161 1.46 2.08 0.35
CA VAL A 161 1.20 3.47 0.00
C VAL A 161 2.47 3.99 -0.68
N LEU A 162 2.41 4.12 -2.00
CA LEU A 162 3.51 4.61 -2.81
C LEU A 162 3.53 6.14 -2.76
N LEU A 163 4.70 6.71 -2.49
CA LEU A 163 4.99 8.14 -2.59
C LEU A 163 6.11 8.35 -3.59
N ILE A 164 5.90 9.22 -4.57
CA ILE A 164 6.89 9.63 -5.57
C ILE A 164 6.68 11.10 -5.90
N SER A 165 7.76 11.86 -6.17
CA SER A 165 7.59 13.26 -6.56
C SER A 165 6.85 13.35 -7.89
N VAL A 166 6.06 14.41 -8.10
CA VAL A 166 5.34 14.62 -9.36
C VAL A 166 6.32 14.69 -10.52
N ALA A 167 7.46 15.38 -10.34
CA ALA A 167 8.49 15.51 -11.36
C ALA A 167 9.06 14.15 -11.78
N ASP A 168 9.38 13.28 -10.81
CA ASP A 168 9.93 11.96 -11.08
C ASP A 168 8.90 11.02 -11.71
N LEU A 169 7.63 11.08 -11.29
CA LEU A 169 6.58 10.24 -11.85
C LEU A 169 6.40 10.47 -13.36
N MET A 170 6.54 11.71 -13.82
CA MET A 170 6.38 12.05 -15.24
C MET A 170 7.49 11.44 -16.13
N LEU A 171 8.58 10.96 -15.53
CA LEU A 171 9.64 10.25 -16.26
C LEU A 171 9.24 8.82 -16.66
N PHE A 172 8.15 8.29 -16.09
CA PHE A 172 7.69 6.91 -16.29
C PHE A 172 6.52 6.80 -17.26
N GLU A 173 6.22 7.78 -18.12
CA GLU A 173 5.07 7.67 -19.05
C GLU A 173 5.26 6.59 -20.14
N GLU A 174 6.51 6.32 -20.51
CA GLU A 174 6.86 5.49 -21.67
C GLU A 174 7.61 4.22 -21.28
N TRP A 175 7.19 3.09 -21.86
CA TRP A 175 7.84 1.80 -21.63
C TRP A 175 9.30 1.77 -22.10
N ALA A 176 9.60 2.44 -23.23
CA ALA A 176 10.95 2.51 -23.78
C ALA A 176 11.95 3.11 -22.79
N THR A 177 11.52 4.07 -21.99
CA THR A 177 12.31 4.68 -20.91
C THR A 177 12.37 3.76 -19.69
N CYS A 178 11.23 3.17 -19.31
CA CYS A 178 11.12 2.34 -18.10
C CYS A 178 11.96 1.05 -18.16
N ARG A 179 12.13 0.45 -19.35
CA ARG A 179 12.82 -0.84 -19.50
C ARG A 179 14.32 -0.78 -19.13
N ASP A 180 14.92 0.41 -19.19
CA ASP A 180 16.35 0.58 -18.94
C ASP A 180 16.65 1.03 -17.50
N VAL A 181 15.60 1.25 -16.69
CA VAL A 181 15.71 1.60 -15.27
C VAL A 181 16.36 0.46 -14.49
N GLN A 182 17.31 0.82 -13.63
CA GLN A 182 17.97 -0.11 -12.72
C GLN A 182 17.33 -0.05 -11.32
N THR A 183 17.39 -1.16 -10.58
CA THR A 183 16.84 -1.26 -9.23
C THR A 183 17.86 -1.84 -8.25
N GLU A 184 17.64 -1.61 -6.96
CA GLU A 184 18.47 -2.21 -5.90
C GLU A 184 18.26 -3.72 -5.83
N HIS A 185 17.01 -4.18 -5.94
CA HIS A 185 16.68 -5.59 -6.01
C HIS A 185 16.08 -5.97 -7.36
N ARG A 186 16.54 -7.09 -7.93
CA ARG A 186 16.02 -7.62 -9.21
C ARG A 186 14.52 -7.97 -9.17
N SER A 187 13.94 -8.05 -7.97
CA SER A 187 12.52 -8.27 -7.73
C SER A 187 11.67 -7.02 -7.93
N ASP A 188 12.27 -5.83 -8.01
CA ASP A 188 11.56 -4.54 -7.98
C ASP A 188 11.02 -4.13 -9.36
N GLY A 189 11.17 -4.97 -10.39
CA GLY A 189 10.57 -4.78 -11.71
C GLY A 189 9.07 -4.40 -11.70
N PRO A 190 8.22 -5.03 -10.87
CA PRO A 190 6.81 -4.66 -10.74
C PRO A 190 6.62 -3.22 -10.26
N ARG A 191 7.53 -2.66 -9.46
CA ARG A 191 7.45 -1.27 -8.99
C ARG A 191 7.61 -0.28 -10.13
N VAL A 192 8.53 -0.55 -11.06
CA VAL A 192 8.69 0.24 -12.29
C VAL A 192 7.42 0.18 -13.15
N LEU A 193 6.81 -1.00 -13.28
CA LEU A 193 5.54 -1.15 -14.01
C LEU A 193 4.38 -0.45 -13.31
N THR A 194 4.34 -0.46 -11.98
CA THR A 194 3.37 0.31 -11.20
C THR A 194 3.54 1.81 -11.39
N LEU A 195 4.79 2.32 -11.42
CA LEU A 195 5.05 3.73 -11.70
C LEU A 195 4.62 4.12 -13.13
N LEU A 196 4.85 3.25 -14.11
CA LEU A 196 4.38 3.45 -15.49
C LEU A 196 2.86 3.56 -15.59
N GLU A 197 2.13 2.64 -14.95
CA GLU A 197 0.67 2.69 -14.89
C GLU A 197 0.18 3.94 -14.14
N MET A 198 0.83 4.25 -13.01
CA MET A 198 0.50 5.41 -12.19
C MET A 198 0.72 6.72 -12.93
N ALA A 199 1.80 6.86 -13.70
CA ALA A 199 2.09 8.06 -14.49
C ALA A 199 1.01 8.32 -15.54
N ARG A 200 0.59 7.26 -16.25
CA ARG A 200 -0.49 7.34 -17.25
C ARG A 200 -1.82 7.73 -16.63
N ARG A 201 -2.22 7.02 -15.58
CA ARG A 201 -3.48 7.30 -14.86
C ARG A 201 -3.47 8.72 -14.29
N PHE A 202 -2.33 9.16 -13.74
CA PHE A 202 -2.20 10.50 -13.18
C PHE A 202 -2.40 11.56 -14.25
N LYS A 203 -1.79 11.40 -15.43
CA LYS A 203 -1.97 12.30 -16.57
C LYS A 203 -3.42 12.38 -17.04
N GLU A 204 -4.10 11.24 -17.11
CA GLU A 204 -5.52 11.14 -17.46
C GLU A 204 -6.40 11.87 -16.42
N GLU A 205 -6.19 11.60 -15.13
CA GLU A 205 -6.90 12.27 -14.04
C GLU A 205 -6.68 13.78 -14.05
N GLN A 206 -5.43 14.25 -14.25
CA GLN A 206 -5.14 15.68 -14.35
C GLN A 206 -5.76 16.33 -15.60
N ALA A 207 -5.90 15.61 -16.71
CA ALA A 207 -6.61 16.11 -17.88
C ALA A 207 -8.12 16.24 -17.59
N GLN A 208 -8.73 15.23 -16.99
CA GLN A 208 -10.14 15.22 -16.63
C GLN A 208 -10.48 16.32 -15.60
N LEU A 209 -9.65 16.47 -14.57
CA LEU A 209 -9.82 17.53 -13.56
C LEU A 209 -9.73 18.92 -14.18
N ARG A 210 -8.80 19.15 -15.11
CA ARG A 210 -8.69 20.43 -15.85
C ARG A 210 -9.95 20.70 -16.67
N GLU A 211 -10.47 19.69 -17.36
CA GLU A 211 -11.69 19.81 -18.15
C GLU A 211 -12.91 20.15 -17.28
N LEU A 212 -13.12 19.42 -16.19
CA LEU A 212 -14.24 19.67 -15.27
C LEU A 212 -14.16 21.05 -14.62
N ARG A 213 -12.96 21.48 -14.20
CA ARG A 213 -12.72 22.82 -13.64
C ARG A 213 -13.01 23.91 -14.68
N ALA A 214 -12.61 23.71 -15.93
CA ALA A 214 -12.91 24.64 -17.02
C ALA A 214 -14.42 24.76 -17.29
N LYS A 215 -15.18 23.69 -17.08
CA LYS A 215 -16.65 23.67 -17.18
C LYS A 215 -17.37 24.19 -15.92
N GLY A 216 -16.65 24.47 -14.83
CA GLY A 216 -17.24 24.84 -13.53
C GLY A 216 -17.99 23.69 -12.85
N GLU A 217 -17.70 22.44 -13.24
CA GLU A 217 -18.34 21.24 -12.70
C GLU A 217 -17.64 20.77 -11.41
N LYS A 218 -18.38 20.03 -10.58
CA LYS A 218 -17.82 19.43 -9.35
C LYS A 218 -16.90 18.27 -9.71
N THR A 219 -15.74 18.20 -9.07
CA THR A 219 -14.73 17.13 -9.27
C THR A 219 -14.90 15.97 -8.28
N GLN A 220 -16.13 15.66 -7.88
CA GLN A 220 -16.39 14.65 -6.84
C GLN A 220 -15.93 13.26 -7.30
N TYR A 221 -15.06 12.64 -6.49
CA TYR A 221 -14.55 11.27 -6.66
C TYR A 221 -13.77 11.01 -7.95
N VAL A 222 -13.26 12.07 -8.59
CA VAL A 222 -12.40 11.95 -9.79
C VAL A 222 -10.96 11.62 -9.39
N GLU A 223 -10.50 12.16 -8.27
CA GLU A 223 -9.16 11.92 -7.76
C GLU A 223 -9.08 10.52 -7.15
N THR A 224 -8.26 9.66 -7.74
CA THR A 224 -7.95 8.33 -7.17
C THR A 224 -6.52 8.25 -6.63
N MET A 225 -5.76 9.32 -6.85
CA MET A 225 -4.45 9.60 -6.28
C MET A 225 -4.47 10.99 -5.65
N TYR A 226 -3.72 11.17 -4.56
CA TYR A 226 -3.64 12.46 -3.87
C TYR A 226 -2.29 13.13 -4.12
N LEU A 227 -2.33 14.46 -4.20
CA LEU A 227 -1.13 15.31 -4.18
C LEU A 227 -0.88 15.81 -2.77
N LEU A 228 0.30 15.51 -2.24
CA LEU A 228 0.74 15.91 -0.91
C LEU A 228 1.95 16.81 -1.03
N ASP A 229 1.96 17.91 -0.31
CA ASP A 229 3.13 18.76 -0.12
C ASP A 229 3.94 18.21 1.07
N LEU A 230 5.09 17.60 0.80
CA LEU A 230 5.90 16.89 1.80
C LEU A 230 7.38 17.28 1.72
N ALA A 231 8.02 17.34 2.89
CA ALA A 231 9.46 17.55 3.05
C ALA A 231 10.19 16.20 3.24
N LEU A 232 10.43 15.48 2.15
CA LEU A 232 11.06 14.15 2.17
C LEU A 232 12.53 14.19 1.72
N ASP A 233 13.38 13.42 2.39
CA ASP A 233 14.78 13.29 1.99
C ASP A 233 14.90 12.55 0.65
N LYS A 234 15.36 13.25 -0.39
CA LYS A 234 15.62 12.67 -1.72
C LYS A 234 17.05 12.15 -1.89
N ARG A 235 17.93 12.38 -0.92
CA ARG A 235 19.33 11.96 -1.04
C ARG A 235 19.41 10.44 -1.09
N SER A 236 20.15 9.93 -2.06
CA SER A 236 20.49 8.53 -2.19
C SER A 236 21.92 8.26 -1.74
N THR A 237 22.16 7.05 -1.25
CA THR A 237 23.51 6.54 -1.02
C THR A 237 23.91 5.71 -2.24
N PRO A 238 25.17 5.75 -2.72
CA PRO A 238 25.61 4.95 -3.85
C PRO A 238 25.65 3.47 -3.47
N VAL A 239 24.50 2.81 -3.52
CA VAL A 239 24.35 1.35 -3.41
C VAL A 239 24.27 0.79 -4.83
N PRO A 240 24.96 -0.33 -5.14
CA PRO A 240 24.94 -0.93 -6.46
C PRO A 240 23.53 -1.23 -6.95
N THR A 241 23.19 -0.70 -8.12
CA THR A 241 21.95 -0.97 -8.84
C THR A 241 22.19 -2.07 -9.88
N ARG A 242 21.11 -2.70 -10.36
CA ARG A 242 21.17 -3.80 -11.31
C ARG A 242 20.06 -3.68 -12.35
N PRO A 243 20.28 -4.15 -13.58
CA PRO A 243 19.21 -4.24 -14.56
C PRO A 243 18.14 -5.24 -14.12
N ILE A 244 16.90 -4.92 -14.47
CA ILE A 244 15.73 -5.74 -14.17
C ILE A 244 15.71 -6.93 -15.17
N PRO A 245 15.57 -8.18 -14.70
CA PRO A 245 15.52 -9.35 -15.58
C PRO A 245 14.13 -9.47 -16.23
N TRP A 246 13.80 -8.60 -17.19
CA TRP A 246 12.47 -8.49 -17.82
C TRP A 246 11.91 -9.78 -18.39
N LEU A 247 12.76 -10.72 -18.79
CA LEU A 247 12.34 -12.06 -19.23
C LEU A 247 11.48 -12.78 -18.18
N ARG A 248 11.69 -12.53 -16.88
CA ARG A 248 10.86 -13.08 -15.79
C ARG A 248 9.43 -12.53 -15.77
N TYR A 249 9.23 -11.36 -16.37
CA TYR A 249 7.96 -10.63 -16.38
C TYR A 249 7.31 -10.67 -17.77
N GLU A 250 7.77 -11.51 -18.70
CA GLU A 250 7.29 -11.54 -20.09
C GLU A 250 5.76 -11.70 -20.18
N THR A 251 5.16 -12.57 -19.36
CA THR A 251 3.70 -12.73 -19.31
C THR A 251 3.00 -11.45 -18.89
N VAL A 252 3.51 -10.75 -17.87
CA VAL A 252 2.95 -9.48 -17.41
C VAL A 252 3.10 -8.40 -18.46
N LEU A 253 4.27 -8.31 -19.11
CA LEU A 253 4.51 -7.36 -20.19
C LEU A 253 3.55 -7.60 -21.37
N LYS A 254 3.25 -8.86 -21.71
CA LYS A 254 2.23 -9.21 -22.71
C LYS A 254 0.82 -8.77 -22.28
N GLU A 255 0.44 -9.03 -21.03
CA GLU A 255 -0.87 -8.63 -20.49
C GLU A 255 -1.05 -7.11 -20.46
N MET A 256 0.04 -6.35 -20.25
CA MET A 256 0.06 -4.89 -20.28
C MET A 256 0.22 -4.29 -21.69
N GLY A 257 0.51 -5.10 -22.71
CA GLY A 257 0.67 -4.66 -24.10
C GLY A 257 2.05 -4.05 -24.44
N PHE A 258 3.11 -4.48 -23.74
CA PHE A 258 4.48 -3.98 -23.92
C PHE A 258 5.46 -4.97 -24.58
N ALA A 259 5.00 -6.18 -24.87
CA ALA A 259 5.80 -7.27 -25.45
C ALA A 259 5.42 -7.55 -26.91
#